data_AF-A0AAJ2U535-F1
#
_entry.id   AF-A0AAJ2U535-F1
#
_cell.length_a   1.000
_cell.length_b   1.000
_cell.length_c   1.000
_cell.angle_alpha   90.00
_cell.angle_beta   90.00
_cell.angle_gamma   90.00
#
_symmetry.space_group_name_H-M   'P 1'
#
loop_
_entity.id
_entity.type
_entity.pdbx_description
1 polymer ?
#
loop_
_entity_poly.entity_id
_entity_poly.type
_entity_poly.pdbx_seq_one_letter_code
_entity_poly.pdbx_strand_id
1 'polypeptide(L)'
;IDASDKKPGWKFNEYEMKGIPVRLEVGPKDIDNKQVVLVRRDTLEKVVVPMDQLETKLVELLEDIQANLYHKALKHREERTSVAMTLEELKEILEAKPGFIKAMWCGELACEEKIKEETGATSR
;
A
#
# COMPACT_ATOMS: atom_id res chain seq x y z
N ILE A 1 -2.89 -5.64 -23.49
CA ILE A 1 -1.71 -5.43 -24.36
C ILE A 1 -1.77 -4.00 -24.88
N ASP A 2 -0.71 -3.20 -24.69
CA ASP A 2 -0.66 -1.82 -25.21
C ASP A 2 0.02 -1.77 -26.58
N ALA A 3 -0.80 -1.75 -27.64
CA ALA A 3 -0.38 -1.65 -29.03
C ALA A 3 -0.30 -0.20 -29.58
N SER A 4 -0.37 0.83 -28.73
CA SER A 4 -0.27 2.23 -29.18
C SER A 4 1.14 2.58 -29.66
N ASP A 5 1.28 3.57 -30.55
CA ASP A 5 2.58 4.03 -31.09
C ASP A 5 3.29 5.04 -30.16
N LYS A 6 3.00 4.96 -28.85
CA LYS A 6 3.59 5.86 -27.86
C LYS A 6 4.95 5.33 -27.43
N LYS A 7 5.88 6.25 -27.11
CA LYS A 7 7.21 5.88 -26.60
C LYS A 7 7.08 4.99 -25.35
N PRO A 8 7.91 3.94 -25.18
CA PRO A 8 7.82 3.02 -24.04
C PRO A 8 7.79 3.72 -22.68
N GLY A 9 8.63 4.75 -22.47
CA GLY A 9 8.64 5.51 -21.22
C GLY A 9 7.31 6.19 -20.90
N TRP A 10 6.57 6.66 -21.91
CA TRP A 10 5.23 7.21 -21.73
C TRP A 10 4.24 6.13 -21.29
N LYS A 11 4.27 4.96 -21.92
CA LYS A 11 3.43 3.81 -21.55
C LYS A 11 3.71 3.35 -20.12
N PHE A 12 4.98 3.30 -19.73
CA PHE A 12 5.38 2.89 -18.38
C PHE A 12 4.79 3.81 -17.33
N ASN A 13 4.91 5.12 -17.53
CA ASN A 13 4.34 6.11 -16.63
C ASN A 13 2.80 6.02 -16.55
N GLU A 14 2.11 5.88 -17.69
CA GLU A 14 0.65 5.78 -17.70
C GLU A 14 0.14 4.60 -16.84
N TYR A 15 0.73 3.41 -17.02
CA TYR A 15 0.25 2.23 -16.30
C TYR A 15 0.72 2.18 -14.84
N GLU A 16 1.87 2.77 -14.54
CA GLU A 16 2.30 2.97 -13.16
C GLU A 16 1.36 3.92 -12.40
N MET A 17 0.88 4.97 -13.07
CA MET A 17 -0.11 5.90 -12.51
C MET A 17 -1.48 5.26 -12.34
N LYS A 18 -1.89 4.38 -13.26
CA LYS A 18 -3.13 3.59 -13.12
C LYS A 18 -3.05 2.52 -12.03
N GLY A 19 -1.87 2.27 -11.46
CA GLY A 19 -1.69 1.28 -10.39
C GLY A 19 -1.72 -0.16 -10.88
N ILE A 20 -1.39 -0.43 -12.14
CA ILE A 20 -1.25 -1.82 -12.62
C ILE A 20 -0.14 -2.50 -11.80
N PRO A 21 -0.41 -3.65 -11.15
CA PRO A 21 0.53 -4.23 -10.17
C PRO A 21 1.81 -4.78 -10.81
N VAL A 22 1.70 -5.36 -12.01
CA VAL A 22 2.82 -5.94 -12.75
C VAL A 22 2.79 -5.46 -14.20
N ARG A 23 3.94 -4.99 -14.69
CA ARG A 23 4.16 -4.73 -16.12
C ARG A 23 5.03 -5.82 -16.72
N LEU A 24 4.55 -6.47 -17.77
CA LEU A 24 5.28 -7.46 -18.54
C LEU A 24 5.88 -6.78 -19.78
N GLU A 25 7.21 -6.78 -19.87
CA GLU A 25 7.98 -6.24 -20.98
C GLU A 25 8.49 -7.39 -21.86
N VAL A 26 8.27 -7.29 -23.17
CA VAL A 26 8.75 -8.27 -24.17
C VAL A 26 9.51 -7.52 -25.26
N GLY A 27 10.83 -7.71 -25.31
CA GLY A 27 11.69 -7.21 -26.38
C GLY A 27 12.13 -8.32 -27.34
N PRO A 28 12.63 -7.99 -28.54
CA PRO A 28 13.15 -8.98 -29.49
C PRO A 28 14.22 -9.90 -28.89
N LYS A 29 15.17 -9.33 -28.11
CA LYS A 29 16.22 -10.08 -27.43
C LYS A 29 15.69 -11.05 -26.37
N ASP A 30 14.60 -10.68 -25.69
CA ASP A 30 13.99 -11.53 -24.67
C ASP A 30 13.26 -12.71 -25.31
N ILE A 31 12.63 -12.49 -26.47
CA ILE A 31 12.03 -13.56 -27.28
C ILE A 31 13.12 -14.55 -27.75
N ASP A 32 14.24 -14.06 -28.26
CA ASP A 32 15.36 -14.91 -28.70
C ASP A 32 15.90 -15.78 -27.55
N ASN A 33 15.90 -15.22 -26.32
CA ASN A 33 16.32 -15.91 -25.09
C ASN A 33 15.19 -16.68 -24.39
N LYS A 34 13.98 -16.74 -24.95
CA LYS A 34 12.78 -17.36 -24.35
C LYS A 34 12.49 -16.89 -22.92
N GLN A 35 12.64 -15.60 -22.68
CA GLN A 35 12.39 -14.96 -21.37
C GLN A 35 11.48 -13.73 -21.53
N VAL A 36 10.96 -13.23 -20.41
CA VAL A 36 10.26 -11.95 -20.32
C VAL A 36 10.71 -11.20 -19.07
N VAL A 37 10.49 -9.90 -19.04
CA VAL A 37 10.80 -9.07 -17.87
C VAL A 37 9.50 -8.66 -17.19
N LEU A 38 9.37 -8.99 -15.90
CA LEU A 38 8.29 -8.54 -15.04
C LEU A 38 8.78 -7.37 -14.19
N VAL A 39 8.02 -6.28 -14.17
CA VAL A 39 8.32 -5.11 -13.34
C VAL A 39 7.20 -4.93 -12.32
N ARG A 40 7.56 -4.92 -11.04
CA ARG A 40 6.64 -4.71 -9.92
C ARG A 40 6.32 -3.23 -9.74
N ARG A 41 5.07 -2.88 -9.49
CA ARG A 41 4.69 -1.49 -9.21
C ARG A 41 5.02 -1.04 -7.79
N ASP A 42 4.86 -1.92 -6.81
CA ASP A 42 5.01 -1.59 -5.38
C ASP A 42 6.47 -1.31 -5.00
N THR A 43 7.43 -2.02 -5.61
CA THR A 43 8.88 -1.88 -5.34
C THR A 43 9.70 -1.34 -6.51
N LEU A 44 9.15 -1.31 -7.73
CA LEU A 44 9.88 -1.00 -8.99
C LEU A 44 10.97 -2.02 -9.35
N GLU A 45 11.00 -3.17 -8.68
CA GLU A 45 11.95 -4.24 -8.99
C GLU A 45 11.63 -4.90 -10.32
N LYS A 46 12.68 -5.36 -11.00
CA LYS A 46 12.62 -6.08 -12.26
C LYS A 46 13.06 -7.52 -12.06
N VAL A 47 12.29 -8.46 -12.57
CA VAL A 47 12.57 -9.89 -12.53
C VAL A 47 12.54 -10.43 -13.95
N VAL A 48 13.63 -11.08 -14.36
CA VAL A 48 13.69 -11.80 -15.63
C VAL A 48 13.18 -13.21 -15.39
N VAL A 49 12.18 -13.63 -16.16
CA VAL A 49 11.49 -14.91 -15.97
C VAL A 49 11.50 -15.69 -17.29
N PRO A 50 11.92 -16.96 -17.29
CA PRO A 50 11.73 -17.86 -18.43
C PRO A 50 10.27 -17.95 -18.85
N MET A 51 9.98 -17.93 -20.16
CA MET A 51 8.60 -17.92 -20.67
C MET A 51 7.77 -19.13 -20.23
N ASP A 52 8.42 -20.29 -20.05
CA ASP A 52 7.79 -21.53 -19.57
C ASP A 52 7.40 -21.50 -18.09
N GLN A 53 7.97 -20.58 -17.31
CA GLN A 53 7.66 -20.37 -15.88
C GLN A 53 6.81 -19.13 -15.63
N LEU A 54 6.41 -18.42 -16.68
CA LEU A 54 5.74 -17.12 -16.58
C LEU A 54 4.47 -17.18 -15.73
N GLU A 55 3.58 -18.13 -15.99
CA GLU A 55 2.28 -18.22 -15.31
C GLU A 55 2.48 -18.41 -13.80
N THR A 56 3.29 -19.38 -13.40
CA THR A 56 3.60 -19.66 -11.99
C THR A 56 4.24 -18.45 -11.32
N LYS A 57 5.27 -17.85 -11.94
CA LYS A 57 5.96 -16.69 -11.37
C LYS A 57 5.08 -15.45 -11.30
N LEU A 58 4.16 -15.26 -12.24
CA LEU A 58 3.23 -14.14 -12.21
C LEU A 58 2.25 -14.25 -11.04
N VAL A 59 1.73 -15.45 -10.75
CA VAL A 59 0.84 -15.69 -9.60
C VAL A 59 1.57 -15.43 -8.29
N GLU A 60 2.76 -16.03 -8.10
CA GLU A 60 3.61 -15.79 -6.93
C GLU A 60 3.89 -14.29 -6.72
N LEU A 61 4.24 -13.59 -7.81
CA LEU A 61 4.55 -12.16 -7.76
C LEU A 61 3.34 -11.32 -7.32
N LEU A 62 2.13 -11.66 -7.79
CA LEU A 62 0.91 -10.95 -7.41
C LEU A 62 0.56 -11.16 -5.93
N GLU A 63 0.74 -12.38 -5.42
CA GLU A 63 0.58 -12.68 -3.99
C GLU A 63 1.58 -11.90 -3.12
N ASP A 64 2.85 -11.87 -3.54
CA ASP A 64 3.91 -11.12 -2.87
C ASP A 64 3.64 -9.61 -2.86
N ILE A 65 3.14 -9.05 -3.97
CA ILE A 65 2.75 -7.63 -4.04
C ILE A 65 1.63 -7.34 -3.05
N GLN A 66 0.60 -8.18 -3.01
CA GLN A 66 -0.52 -8.02 -2.09
C GLN A 66 -0.05 -8.08 -0.63
N ALA A 67 0.77 -9.08 -0.28
CA ALA A 67 1.31 -9.22 1.06
C ALA A 67 2.17 -8.02 1.46
N ASN A 68 3.06 -7.55 0.58
CA ASN A 68 3.93 -6.41 0.83
C ASN A 68 3.11 -5.12 1.09
N LEU A 69 2.13 -4.83 0.23
CA LEU A 69 1.26 -3.67 0.39
C LEU A 69 0.45 -3.75 1.70
N TYR A 70 -0.08 -4.93 2.02
CA TYR A 70 -0.79 -5.16 3.28
C TYR A 70 0.11 -4.90 4.50
N HIS A 71 1.30 -5.50 4.55
CA HIS A 71 2.22 -5.32 5.67
C HIS A 71 2.70 -3.86 5.79
N LYS A 72 2.95 -3.19 4.68
CA LYS A 72 3.29 -1.76 4.67
C LYS A 72 2.16 -0.91 5.25
N ALA A 73 0.92 -1.16 4.84
CA ALA A 73 -0.26 -0.45 5.35
C ALA A 73 -0.51 -0.75 6.83
N LEU A 74 -0.39 -2.02 7.24
CA LEU A 74 -0.53 -2.45 8.63
C LEU A 74 0.49 -1.76 9.53
N LYS A 75 1.77 -1.81 9.15
CA LYS A 75 2.85 -1.16 9.89
C LYS A 75 2.61 0.34 9.99
N HIS A 76 2.23 0.99 8.88
CA HIS A 76 1.92 2.42 8.90
C HIS A 76 0.77 2.75 9.86
N ARG A 77 -0.29 1.94 9.86
CA ARG A 77 -1.42 2.10 10.80
C ARG A 77 -0.97 1.94 12.25
N GLU A 78 -0.16 0.92 12.55
CA GLU A 78 0.33 0.66 13.90
C GLU A 78 1.23 1.79 14.41
N GLU A 79 2.17 2.27 13.59
CA GLU A 79 3.04 3.42 13.91
C GLU A 79 2.23 4.71 14.14
N ARG A 80 1.09 4.83 13.46
CA ARG A 80 0.13 5.93 13.58
C ARG A 80 -0.99 5.66 14.59
N THR A 81 -0.91 4.59 15.38
CA THR A 81 -1.88 4.29 16.43
C THR A 81 -1.21 4.37 17.80
N SER A 82 -1.65 5.32 18.61
CA SER A 82 -1.23 5.46 20.01
C SER A 82 -2.19 4.78 20.98
N VAL A 83 -1.75 4.64 22.22
CA VAL A 83 -2.61 4.29 23.36
C VAL A 83 -2.58 5.47 24.35
N ALA A 84 -3.74 5.85 24.87
CA ALA A 84 -3.89 6.82 25.95
C ALA A 84 -4.71 6.17 27.07
N MET A 85 -4.30 6.36 28.33
CA MET A 85 -5.02 5.88 29.50
C MET A 85 -5.77 6.98 30.25
N THR A 86 -5.42 8.24 30.00
CA THR A 86 -6.09 9.41 30.57
C THR A 86 -6.55 10.39 29.48
N LEU A 87 -7.42 11.32 29.86
CA LEU A 87 -7.91 12.36 28.95
C LEU A 87 -6.79 13.36 28.60
N GLU A 88 -5.90 13.63 29.56
CA GLU A 88 -4.74 14.49 29.40
C GLU A 88 -3.75 13.88 28.38
N GLU A 89 -3.40 12.60 28.52
CA GLU A 89 -2.55 11.89 27.55
C GLU A 89 -3.17 11.89 26.14
N LEU A 90 -4.49 11.72 26.06
CA LEU A 90 -5.22 11.76 24.79
C LEU A 90 -5.08 13.14 24.12
N LYS A 91 -5.21 14.22 24.88
CA LYS A 91 -5.02 15.60 24.37
C LYS A 91 -3.59 15.84 23.89
N GLU A 92 -2.59 15.47 24.70
CA GLU A 92 -1.18 15.62 24.34
C GLU A 92 -0.84 14.86 23.05
N ILE A 93 -1.34 13.62 22.91
CA ILE A 93 -1.09 12.80 21.72
C ILE A 93 -1.77 13.39 20.49
N LEU A 94 -3.00 13.91 20.61
CA LEU A 94 -3.72 14.56 19.50
C LEU A 94 -2.97 15.79 18.98
N GLU A 95 -2.39 16.59 19.87
CA GLU A 95 -1.60 17.77 19.49
C GLU A 95 -0.25 17.36 18.89
N ALA A 96 0.40 16.34 19.45
CA ALA A 96 1.75 15.95 19.06
C ALA A 96 1.81 15.22 17.71
N LYS A 97 0.86 14.32 17.43
CA LYS A 97 0.89 13.55 16.17
C LYS A 97 -0.50 13.18 15.64
N PRO A 98 -0.73 13.33 14.32
CA PRO A 98 -1.94 12.85 13.70
C PRO A 98 -1.94 11.31 13.64
N GLY A 99 -3.10 10.71 13.85
CA GLY A 99 -3.28 9.26 13.84
C GLY A 99 -4.52 8.80 14.61
N PHE A 100 -4.55 7.50 14.92
CA PHE A 100 -5.56 6.92 15.81
C PHE A 100 -5.05 6.89 17.24
N ILE A 101 -5.98 6.99 18.20
CA ILE A 101 -5.67 6.83 19.62
C ILE A 101 -6.63 5.80 20.18
N LYS A 102 -6.08 4.70 20.68
CA LYS A 102 -6.81 3.72 21.46
C LYS A 102 -6.93 4.26 22.88
N ALA A 103 -8.16 4.46 23.33
CA ALA A 103 -8.47 4.85 24.70
C ALA A 103 -9.52 3.91 25.28
N MET A 104 -9.50 3.74 26.60
CA MET A 104 -10.53 2.98 27.29
C MET A 104 -11.81 3.80 27.32
N TRP A 105 -12.92 3.23 26.86
CA TRP A 105 -14.21 3.90 26.83
C TRP A 105 -15.23 3.15 27.66
N CYS A 106 -16.02 3.91 28.42
CA CYS A 106 -17.05 3.41 29.33
C CYS A 106 -18.30 2.88 28.60
N GLY A 107 -18.46 3.20 27.31
CA GLY A 107 -19.64 2.84 26.50
C GLY A 107 -20.81 3.83 26.60
N GLU A 108 -20.72 4.84 27.47
CA GLU A 108 -21.75 5.86 27.63
C GLU A 108 -21.55 7.03 26.68
N LEU A 109 -22.65 7.56 26.15
CA LEU A 109 -22.66 8.72 25.25
C LEU A 109 -22.05 9.96 25.92
N ALA A 110 -22.29 10.17 27.23
CA ALA A 110 -21.72 11.30 27.96
C ALA A 110 -20.18 11.27 27.97
N CYS A 111 -19.55 10.09 28.07
CA CYS A 111 -18.09 9.96 27.94
C CYS A 111 -17.63 10.39 26.54
N GLU A 112 -18.36 9.98 25.49
CA GLU A 112 -18.01 10.30 24.09
C GLU A 112 -18.19 11.79 23.79
N GLU A 113 -19.32 12.39 24.19
CA GLU A 113 -19.61 13.80 24.02
C GLU A 113 -18.55 14.66 24.71
N LYS A 114 -18.17 14.32 25.95
CA LYS A 114 -17.12 15.04 26.67
C LYS A 114 -15.78 15.00 25.94
N ILE A 115 -15.35 13.82 25.45
CA ILE A 115 -14.10 13.69 24.68
C ILE A 115 -14.18 14.55 23.40
N LYS A 116 -15.32 14.51 22.69
CA LYS A 116 -15.53 15.27 21.46
C LYS A 116 -15.54 16.79 21.71
N GLU A 117 -16.19 17.24 22.77
CA GLU A 117 -16.23 18.66 23.15
C GLU A 117 -14.85 19.18 23.55
N GLU A 118 -14.09 18.41 24.34
CA GLU A 118 -12.80 18.86 24.86
C GLU A 118 -11.64 18.70 23.87
N THR A 119 -11.76 17.81 22.87
CA THR A 119 -10.63 17.45 21.99
C THR A 119 -10.94 17.53 20.49
N GLY A 120 -12.21 17.65 20.11
CA GLY A 120 -12.65 17.58 18.71
C GLY A 120 -12.52 16.19 18.08
N ALA A 121 -12.00 15.19 18.80
CA ALA A 121 -11.86 13.84 18.29
C ALA A 121 -13.22 13.17 18.06
N THR A 122 -13.27 12.25 17.10
CA THR A 122 -14.47 11.46 16.80
C THR A 122 -14.21 9.99 17.04
N SER A 123 -15.19 9.29 17.62
CA SER A 123 -15.16 7.84 17.82
C SER A 123 -15.22 7.09 16.46
N ARG A 124 -14.63 5.90 16.39
CA ARG A 124 -14.56 5.02 15.21
C ARG A 124 -14.67 3.56 15.61
#